data_AF-A0A0Q5WN17-F1
#
_entry.id   AF-A0A0Q5WN17-F1
#
_cell.length_a   1.000
_cell.length_b   1.000
_cell.length_c   1.000
_cell.angle_alpha   90.00
_cell.angle_beta   90.00
_cell.angle_gamma   90.00
#
_symmetry.space_group_name_H-M   'P 1'
#
loop_
_entity.id
_entity.type
_entity.pdbx_description
1 polymer ?
#
loop_
_entity_poly.entity_id
_entity_poly.type
_entity_poly.pdbx_seq_one_letter_code
_entity_poly.pdbx_strand_id
1 'polypeptide(L)'
;MRAVTVLVGTAVLGLLPTAASAAPLPVPGLPAVPAVPAAPAADLGFDVSHPQCDTPLPTGADFGVVGVNGGVATTVNPCLVDQLRWADSTTGDVPGQPALQVYVNTANPGHLQEEISTWPRSGDSPYGPCTGANDTACSWVYGQIRASVDIHGFLLPAARAAGVDVVPAELVWWLDVETMNTWQSGSAAALAANRAALEGMHDYLATTGARVGLYSTSQQWQQIVGLVPPGSSLYELDSWLAGALSRSEAQLHCADAPLVAGGSVVLSQYVVERDGRPLDHDLPC
;
A
#
# COMPACT_ATOMS: atom_id res chain seq x y z
N MET A 1 -15.21 -11.23 -58.39
CA MET A 1 -15.70 -9.88 -58.75
C MET A 1 -15.13 -8.87 -57.77
N ARG A 2 -14.75 -7.70 -58.28
CA ARG A 2 -14.16 -6.51 -57.63
C ARG A 2 -12.65 -6.58 -57.34
N ALA A 3 -11.91 -6.06 -58.31
CA ALA A 3 -10.56 -5.52 -58.18
C ALA A 3 -10.63 -4.08 -57.62
N VAL A 4 -9.62 -3.68 -56.85
CA VAL A 4 -9.28 -2.26 -56.66
C VAL A 4 -7.77 -2.10 -56.78
N THR A 5 -7.43 -1.21 -57.70
CA THR A 5 -6.14 -0.84 -58.25
C THR A 5 -5.36 0.08 -57.31
N VAL A 6 -4.06 -0.17 -57.14
CA VAL A 6 -3.11 0.76 -56.51
C VAL A 6 -2.60 1.74 -57.57
N LEU A 7 -2.81 3.04 -57.36
CA LEU A 7 -2.26 4.11 -58.19
C LEU A 7 -0.98 4.68 -57.56
N VAL A 8 0.10 4.62 -58.32
CA VAL A 8 1.40 5.24 -58.03
C VAL A 8 1.34 6.71 -58.48
N GLY A 9 1.53 7.64 -57.55
CA GLY A 9 1.61 9.08 -57.82
C GLY A 9 3.06 9.55 -57.96
N THR A 10 3.36 10.11 -59.12
CA THR A 10 4.64 10.70 -59.52
C THR A 10 4.97 11.99 -58.77
N ALA A 11 6.25 12.16 -58.40
CA ALA A 11 6.79 13.36 -57.77
C ALA A 11 6.97 14.50 -58.79
N VAL A 12 6.52 15.70 -58.43
CA VAL A 12 6.79 16.95 -59.16
C VAL A 12 7.69 17.83 -58.31
N LEU A 13 8.86 18.18 -58.86
CA LEU A 13 9.85 19.09 -58.28
C LEU A 13 9.37 20.54 -58.47
N GLY A 14 9.03 21.24 -57.38
CA GLY A 14 8.69 22.66 -57.39
C GLY A 14 9.71 23.48 -56.60
N LEU A 15 10.30 24.49 -57.24
CA LEU A 15 11.31 25.38 -56.67
C LEU A 15 10.76 26.20 -55.48
N LEU A 16 11.52 26.26 -54.38
CA LEU A 16 11.28 27.14 -53.23
C LEU A 16 11.90 28.53 -53.47
N PRO A 17 11.21 29.64 -53.13
CA PRO A 17 11.80 30.97 -53.16
C PRO A 17 12.73 31.21 -51.97
N THR A 18 13.85 31.88 -52.23
CA THR A 18 14.87 32.27 -51.23
C THR A 18 14.35 33.38 -50.33
N ALA A 19 14.10 33.07 -49.05
CA ALA A 19 13.86 34.06 -48.01
C ALA A 19 15.20 34.64 -47.52
N ALA A 20 15.30 35.96 -47.47
CA ALA A 20 16.47 36.69 -46.99
C ALA A 20 16.63 36.52 -45.46
N SER A 21 17.80 36.00 -45.03
CA SER A 21 18.17 35.91 -43.61
C SER A 21 18.47 37.29 -43.03
N ALA A 22 17.68 37.71 -42.04
CA ALA A 22 18.07 38.76 -41.10
C ALA A 22 19.02 38.16 -40.06
N ALA A 23 20.22 38.73 -39.92
CA ALA A 23 21.19 38.29 -38.91
C ALA A 23 20.74 38.75 -37.51
N PRO A 24 20.68 37.86 -36.50
CA PRO A 24 20.39 38.27 -35.13
C PRO A 24 21.61 38.99 -34.51
N LEU A 25 21.34 40.06 -33.78
CA LEU A 25 22.34 40.78 -32.97
C LEU A 25 22.81 39.88 -31.81
N PRO A 26 24.11 39.87 -31.47
CA PRO A 26 24.62 39.10 -30.33
C PRO A 26 24.14 39.74 -29.01
N VAL A 27 23.32 39.00 -28.26
CA VAL A 27 23.00 39.33 -26.87
C VAL A 27 24.16 38.82 -25.99
N PRO A 28 24.74 39.63 -25.09
CA PRO A 28 25.76 39.16 -24.17
C PRO A 28 25.21 38.01 -23.32
N GLY A 29 25.86 36.85 -23.36
CA GLY A 29 25.49 35.68 -22.56
C GLY A 29 25.67 35.99 -21.08
N LEU A 30 24.60 35.85 -20.30
CA LEU A 30 24.71 35.78 -18.84
C LEU A 30 25.55 34.55 -18.48
N PRO A 31 26.47 34.63 -17.49
CA PRO A 31 27.22 33.48 -17.05
C PRO A 31 26.26 32.38 -16.61
N ALA A 32 26.41 31.17 -17.16
CA ALA A 32 25.67 30.01 -16.71
C ALA A 32 25.98 29.78 -15.23
N VAL A 33 24.97 29.93 -14.38
CA VAL A 33 25.09 29.54 -12.97
C VAL A 33 25.24 28.03 -12.95
N PRO A 34 26.32 27.45 -12.39
CA PRO A 34 26.41 26.01 -12.27
C PRO A 34 25.22 25.51 -11.45
N ALA A 35 24.42 24.62 -12.03
CA ALA A 35 23.37 23.94 -11.30
C ALA A 35 24.04 23.18 -10.15
N VAL A 36 23.73 23.57 -8.92
CA VAL A 36 24.09 22.78 -7.75
C VAL A 36 23.37 21.43 -7.92
N PRO A 37 24.06 20.29 -7.87
CA PRO A 37 23.38 18.99 -7.86
C PRO A 37 22.36 19.03 -6.73
N ALA A 38 21.09 18.77 -7.03
CA ALA A 38 20.12 18.53 -5.99
C ALA A 38 20.69 17.43 -5.10
N ALA A 39 20.74 17.66 -3.78
CA ALA A 39 21.06 16.58 -2.86
C ALA A 39 20.14 15.40 -3.21
N PRO A 40 20.64 14.15 -3.23
CA PRO A 40 19.76 13.00 -3.39
C PRO A 40 18.66 13.17 -2.35
N ALA A 41 17.40 13.19 -2.80
CA ALA A 41 16.28 13.33 -1.90
C ALA A 41 16.43 12.24 -0.83
N ALA A 42 16.45 12.62 0.45
CA ALA A 42 16.67 11.67 1.53
C ALA A 42 15.59 10.59 1.48
N ASP A 43 15.95 9.34 1.77
CA ASP A 43 14.98 8.26 1.99
C ASP A 43 14.21 8.63 3.27
N LEU A 44 12.91 8.93 3.13
CA LEU A 44 12.10 9.56 4.20
C LEU A 44 11.42 8.52 5.10
N GLY A 45 10.89 7.45 4.51
CA GLY A 45 10.13 6.42 5.22
C GLY A 45 10.68 5.02 4.98
N PHE A 46 10.37 4.15 5.94
CA PHE A 46 10.68 2.73 5.88
C PHE A 46 9.56 1.94 6.55
N ASP A 47 9.29 0.75 6.03
CA ASP A 47 8.48 -0.24 6.70
C ASP A 47 9.32 -1.41 7.20
N VAL A 48 8.97 -1.91 8.39
CA VAL A 48 9.71 -3.01 9.06
C VAL A 48 8.74 -3.95 9.77
N SER A 49 9.09 -5.23 9.81
CA SER A 49 8.31 -6.26 10.50
C SER A 49 9.18 -7.45 10.89
N HIS A 50 8.57 -8.60 11.12
CA HIS A 50 9.23 -9.82 11.55
C HIS A 50 10.45 -10.26 10.69
N PRO A 51 10.57 -9.95 9.38
CA PRO A 51 11.78 -10.30 8.63
C PRO A 51 13.03 -9.53 9.08
N GLN A 52 12.87 -8.35 9.70
CA GLN A 52 13.96 -7.53 10.21
C GLN A 52 14.28 -7.77 11.69
N CYS A 53 13.65 -8.75 12.34
CA CYS A 53 14.01 -9.11 13.72
C CYS A 53 15.50 -9.46 13.84
N ASP A 54 16.12 -9.06 14.95
CA ASP A 54 17.56 -9.23 15.24
C ASP A 54 18.51 -8.58 14.23
N THR A 55 18.01 -7.67 13.38
CA THR A 55 18.83 -6.91 12.44
C THR A 55 18.84 -5.42 12.79
N PRO A 56 19.91 -4.66 12.46
CA PRO A 56 19.90 -3.21 12.65
C PRO A 56 18.82 -2.54 11.81
N LEU A 57 17.92 -1.79 12.45
CA LEU A 57 16.88 -1.03 11.79
C LEU A 57 17.44 0.26 11.16
N PRO A 58 16.77 0.86 10.16
CA PRO A 58 17.24 2.06 9.47
C PRO A 58 17.44 3.24 10.44
N THR A 59 18.45 4.07 10.21
CA THR A 59 18.68 5.29 11.00
C THR A 59 18.36 6.52 10.17
N GLY A 60 17.91 7.59 10.84
CA GLY A 60 17.56 8.85 10.16
C GLY A 60 16.28 8.79 9.34
N ALA A 61 15.37 7.86 9.66
CA ALA A 61 14.04 7.82 9.08
C ALA A 61 13.17 8.97 9.62
N ASP A 62 12.37 9.57 8.76
CA ASP A 62 11.43 10.63 9.12
C ASP A 62 10.06 10.08 9.51
N PHE A 63 9.70 8.88 9.05
CA PHE A 63 8.57 8.10 9.55
C PHE A 63 8.83 6.59 9.41
N GLY A 64 8.07 5.79 10.15
CA GLY A 64 8.13 4.34 10.11
C GLY A 64 6.75 3.69 10.07
N VAL A 65 6.60 2.65 9.24
CA VAL A 65 5.41 1.78 9.23
C VAL A 65 5.78 0.43 9.84
N VAL A 66 5.14 0.06 10.95
CA VAL A 66 5.50 -1.15 11.69
C VAL A 66 4.46 -2.26 11.51
N GLY A 67 4.90 -3.45 11.10
CA GLY A 67 4.04 -4.63 11.01
C GLY A 67 3.61 -5.13 12.39
N VAL A 68 2.31 -5.14 12.68
CA VAL A 68 1.78 -5.56 13.99
C VAL A 68 1.78 -7.09 14.12
N ASN A 69 1.45 -7.78 13.05
CA ASN A 69 1.39 -9.23 13.00
C ASN A 69 2.62 -9.82 12.27
N GLY A 70 2.89 -11.10 12.51
CA GLY A 70 4.16 -11.76 12.16
C GLY A 70 4.11 -12.47 10.80
N GLY A 71 3.61 -11.80 9.76
CA GLY A 71 3.52 -12.36 8.40
C GLY A 71 2.31 -13.29 8.16
N VAL A 72 1.49 -13.49 9.19
CA VAL A 72 0.20 -14.17 9.12
C VAL A 72 -0.77 -13.40 10.00
N ALA A 73 -2.02 -13.24 9.55
CA ALA A 73 -3.07 -12.47 10.24
C ALA A 73 -3.44 -12.97 11.67
N THR A 74 -2.78 -14.01 12.17
CA THR A 74 -3.05 -14.63 13.47
C THR A 74 -1.84 -14.74 14.37
N THR A 75 -0.65 -14.30 13.93
CA THR A 75 0.59 -14.35 14.70
C THR A 75 1.03 -12.94 15.07
N VAL A 76 1.56 -12.75 16.28
CA VAL A 76 2.16 -11.45 16.66
C VAL A 76 3.54 -11.32 16.03
N ASN A 77 3.93 -10.10 15.63
CA ASN A 77 5.30 -9.82 15.25
C ASN A 77 6.22 -9.95 16.50
N PRO A 78 7.19 -10.88 16.51
CA PRO A 78 8.01 -11.15 17.69
C PRO A 78 8.95 -10.00 18.08
N CYS A 79 9.27 -9.08 17.16
CA CYS A 79 10.10 -7.90 17.45
C CYS A 79 9.29 -6.58 17.46
N LEU A 80 7.96 -6.64 17.57
CA LEU A 80 7.08 -5.47 17.59
C LEU A 80 7.48 -4.44 18.66
N VAL A 81 7.93 -4.90 19.84
CA VAL A 81 8.35 -4.01 20.93
C VAL A 81 9.52 -3.11 20.52
N ASP A 82 10.56 -3.68 19.90
CA ASP A 82 11.75 -2.93 19.51
C ASP A 82 11.48 -2.07 18.27
N GLN A 83 10.63 -2.53 17.36
CA GLN A 83 10.23 -1.78 16.18
C GLN A 83 9.34 -0.58 16.51
N LEU A 84 8.47 -0.68 17.51
CA LEU A 84 7.71 0.47 18.01
C LEU A 84 8.63 1.53 18.62
N ARG A 85 9.65 1.15 19.40
CA ARG A 85 10.65 2.10 19.92
C ARG A 85 11.44 2.78 18.81
N TRP A 86 11.78 2.02 17.77
CA TRP A 86 12.46 2.55 16.59
C TRP A 86 11.58 3.59 15.87
N ALA A 87 10.32 3.27 15.60
CA ALA A 87 9.41 4.18 14.93
C ALA A 87 9.11 5.43 15.76
N ASP A 88 9.01 5.31 17.10
CA ASP A 88 8.87 6.45 18.02
C ASP A 88 10.09 7.40 18.01
N SER A 89 11.25 6.92 17.55
CA SER A 89 12.46 7.75 17.40
C SER A 89 12.57 8.50 16.07
N THR A 90 11.60 8.32 15.16
CA THR A 90 11.56 9.04 13.87
C THR A 90 11.15 10.50 14.06
N THR A 91 11.50 11.36 13.10
CA THR A 91 11.33 12.82 13.25
C THR A 91 9.86 13.26 13.17
N GLY A 92 9.05 12.58 12.35
CA GLY A 92 7.68 12.99 12.04
C GLY A 92 7.60 14.24 11.14
N ASP A 93 8.72 14.63 10.50
CA ASP A 93 8.83 15.90 9.76
C ASP A 93 8.27 15.82 8.32
N VAL A 94 7.56 14.75 7.96
CA VAL A 94 6.97 14.55 6.63
C VAL A 94 5.50 14.96 6.65
N PRO A 95 5.09 16.03 5.91
CA PRO A 95 3.69 16.40 5.81
C PRO A 95 2.82 15.24 5.32
N GLY A 96 1.73 14.96 6.02
CA GLY A 96 0.78 13.91 5.67
C GLY A 96 1.16 12.50 6.18
N GLN A 97 2.39 12.28 6.63
CA GLN A 97 2.86 10.99 7.13
C GLN A 97 3.20 11.09 8.64
N PRO A 98 2.41 10.49 9.53
CA PRO A 98 2.76 10.42 10.95
C PRO A 98 4.08 9.68 11.16
N ALA A 99 4.82 10.08 12.20
CA ALA A 99 6.07 9.44 12.63
C ALA A 99 5.92 7.91 12.77
N LEU A 100 4.84 7.46 13.42
CA LEU A 100 4.49 6.06 13.58
C LEU A 100 3.18 5.74 12.85
N GLN A 101 3.26 4.76 11.97
CA GLN A 101 2.13 4.09 11.32
C GLN A 101 2.25 2.59 11.53
N VAL A 102 1.18 1.84 11.24
CA VAL A 102 1.20 0.39 11.38
C VAL A 102 0.56 -0.30 10.19
N TYR A 103 0.97 -1.53 9.93
CA TYR A 103 0.31 -2.39 8.97
C TYR A 103 0.02 -3.77 9.57
N VAL A 104 -0.95 -4.46 8.97
CA VAL A 104 -1.36 -5.82 9.35
C VAL A 104 -1.49 -6.68 8.10
N ASN A 105 -0.77 -7.81 8.04
CA ASN A 105 -1.06 -8.85 7.05
C ASN A 105 -2.51 -9.29 7.22
N THR A 106 -3.31 -9.16 6.17
CA THR A 106 -4.73 -9.53 6.19
C THR A 106 -4.95 -10.90 5.56
N ALA A 107 -6.09 -11.55 5.83
CA ALA A 107 -6.40 -12.86 5.29
C ALA A 107 -7.91 -13.10 5.24
N ASN A 108 -8.31 -14.13 4.49
CA ASN A 108 -9.65 -14.72 4.56
C ASN A 108 -9.57 -16.23 4.33
N PRO A 109 -9.33 -17.02 5.39
CA PRO A 109 -9.10 -18.46 5.28
C PRO A 109 -10.40 -19.29 5.33
N GLY A 110 -11.54 -18.75 4.90
CA GLY A 110 -12.85 -19.44 5.02
C GLY A 110 -12.92 -20.81 4.33
N HIS A 111 -12.15 -21.01 3.25
CA HIS A 111 -12.04 -22.31 2.59
C HIS A 111 -11.29 -23.37 3.44
N LEU A 112 -10.58 -22.95 4.48
CA LEU A 112 -9.86 -23.78 5.45
C LEU A 112 -10.58 -23.84 6.80
N GLN A 113 -11.85 -23.43 6.89
CA GLN A 113 -12.58 -23.29 8.16
C GLN A 113 -12.62 -24.54 9.06
N GLU A 114 -12.40 -25.74 8.50
CA GLU A 114 -12.34 -27.00 9.28
C GLU A 114 -10.93 -27.33 9.77
N GLU A 115 -9.90 -26.64 9.28
CA GLU A 115 -8.49 -26.84 9.62
C GLU A 115 -7.98 -25.80 10.62
N ILE A 116 -8.74 -24.72 10.85
CA ILE A 116 -8.36 -23.60 11.71
C ILE A 116 -9.36 -23.36 12.84
N SER A 117 -8.88 -22.84 13.97
CA SER A 117 -9.72 -22.47 15.12
C SER A 117 -10.17 -21.00 15.09
N THR A 118 -9.62 -20.19 14.19
CA THR A 118 -9.83 -18.74 14.14
C THR A 118 -11.03 -18.33 13.28
N TRP A 119 -11.65 -19.27 12.56
CA TRP A 119 -12.86 -19.00 11.79
C TRP A 119 -14.08 -18.80 12.71
N PRO A 120 -14.87 -17.73 12.53
CA PRO A 120 -16.03 -17.48 13.39
C PRO A 120 -17.12 -18.53 13.16
N ARG A 121 -17.75 -18.98 14.25
CA ARG A 121 -18.92 -19.88 14.20
C ARG A 121 -20.25 -19.14 14.33
N SER A 122 -20.21 -17.88 14.77
CA SER A 122 -21.38 -17.00 14.93
C SER A 122 -20.98 -15.53 14.88
N GLY A 123 -21.93 -14.66 14.56
CA GLY A 123 -21.77 -13.20 14.67
C GLY A 123 -22.77 -12.48 13.78
N ASP A 124 -22.94 -11.18 13.99
CA ASP A 124 -23.76 -10.33 13.13
C ASP A 124 -22.87 -9.62 12.11
N SER A 125 -23.38 -9.44 10.89
CA SER A 125 -22.70 -8.67 9.84
C SER A 125 -23.70 -7.93 8.96
N PRO A 126 -23.26 -6.92 8.18
CA PRO A 126 -24.10 -6.29 7.16
C PRO A 126 -24.60 -7.25 6.07
N TYR A 127 -23.97 -8.43 5.94
CA TYR A 127 -24.34 -9.47 4.99
C TYR A 127 -25.34 -10.50 5.56
N GLY A 128 -25.79 -10.31 6.80
CA GLY A 128 -26.61 -11.27 7.54
C GLY A 128 -25.84 -11.96 8.67
N PRO A 129 -26.48 -12.92 9.38
CA PRO A 129 -25.82 -13.62 10.47
C PRO A 129 -24.74 -14.57 9.94
N CYS A 130 -23.54 -14.49 10.51
CA CYS A 130 -22.55 -15.56 10.38
C CYS A 130 -23.04 -16.78 11.17
N THR A 131 -23.10 -17.93 10.52
CA THR A 131 -23.46 -19.22 11.14
C THR A 131 -22.35 -20.26 11.04
N GLY A 132 -21.11 -19.82 10.87
CA GLY A 132 -19.94 -20.68 10.66
C GLY A 132 -19.77 -21.23 9.25
N ALA A 133 -20.50 -20.70 8.27
CA ALA A 133 -20.35 -21.05 6.86
C ALA A 133 -19.17 -20.28 6.23
N ASN A 134 -18.68 -20.76 5.08
CA ASN A 134 -17.73 -20.03 4.26
C ASN A 134 -18.48 -19.08 3.32
N ASP A 135 -18.88 -17.92 3.83
CA ASP A 135 -19.64 -16.89 3.12
C ASP A 135 -19.20 -15.48 3.51
N THR A 136 -19.77 -14.45 2.86
CA THR A 136 -19.44 -13.05 3.13
C THR A 136 -19.77 -12.62 4.56
N ALA A 137 -20.80 -13.20 5.18
CA ALA A 137 -21.18 -12.85 6.55
C ALA A 137 -20.09 -13.30 7.54
N CYS A 138 -19.64 -14.55 7.45
CA CYS A 138 -18.56 -15.04 8.30
C CYS A 138 -17.20 -14.47 7.93
N SER A 139 -16.92 -14.18 6.65
CA SER A 139 -15.70 -13.44 6.27
C SER A 139 -15.65 -12.06 6.91
N TRP A 140 -16.76 -11.31 6.90
CA TRP A 140 -16.82 -10.00 7.54
C TRP A 140 -16.59 -10.08 9.05
N VAL A 141 -17.24 -11.03 9.73
CA VAL A 141 -17.01 -11.26 11.17
C VAL A 141 -15.56 -11.68 11.45
N TYR A 142 -14.96 -12.50 10.58
CA TYR A 142 -13.54 -12.87 10.68
C TYR A 142 -12.65 -11.63 10.66
N GLY A 143 -12.88 -10.73 9.70
CA GLY A 143 -12.19 -9.45 9.59
C GLY A 143 -12.27 -8.60 10.85
N GLN A 144 -13.49 -8.38 11.38
CA GLN A 144 -13.67 -7.65 12.63
C GLN A 144 -12.87 -8.26 13.80
N ILE A 145 -12.92 -9.60 13.94
CA ILE A 145 -12.18 -10.30 14.99
C ILE A 145 -10.67 -10.12 14.81
N ARG A 146 -10.15 -10.18 13.56
CA ARG A 146 -8.72 -9.97 13.28
C ARG A 146 -8.28 -8.58 13.71
N ALA A 147 -8.96 -7.52 13.25
CA ALA A 147 -8.65 -6.15 13.64
C ALA A 147 -8.71 -5.93 15.16
N SER A 148 -9.68 -6.55 15.85
CA SER A 148 -9.75 -6.51 17.31
C SER A 148 -8.53 -7.15 17.99
N VAL A 149 -8.10 -8.31 17.49
CA VAL A 149 -6.90 -8.99 17.98
C VAL A 149 -5.64 -8.20 17.68
N ASP A 150 -5.52 -7.60 16.51
CA ASP A 150 -4.36 -6.77 16.13
C ASP A 150 -4.20 -5.58 17.10
N ILE A 151 -5.29 -4.92 17.48
CA ILE A 151 -5.25 -3.84 18.47
C ILE A 151 -4.98 -4.38 19.88
N HIS A 152 -5.85 -5.26 20.38
CA HIS A 152 -5.91 -5.57 21.81
C HIS A 152 -4.97 -6.71 22.22
N GLY A 153 -4.73 -7.65 21.31
CA GLY A 153 -3.85 -8.79 21.52
C GLY A 153 -2.39 -8.48 21.19
N PHE A 154 -2.13 -7.64 20.19
CA PHE A 154 -0.78 -7.43 19.65
C PHE A 154 -0.24 -6.02 19.92
N LEU A 155 -0.84 -4.98 19.34
CA LEU A 155 -0.30 -3.62 19.36
C LEU A 155 -0.25 -3.02 20.78
N LEU A 156 -1.38 -2.97 21.50
CA LEU A 156 -1.44 -2.31 22.80
C LEU A 156 -0.54 -2.98 23.86
N PRO A 157 -0.47 -4.32 23.95
CA PRO A 157 0.50 -4.98 24.83
C PRO A 157 1.96 -4.67 24.45
N ALA A 158 2.30 -4.66 23.17
CA ALA A 158 3.65 -4.37 22.72
C ALA A 158 4.05 -2.91 22.96
N ALA A 159 3.16 -1.95 22.68
CA ALA A 159 3.38 -0.53 22.96
C ALA A 159 3.62 -0.27 24.45
N ARG A 160 2.82 -0.90 25.33
CA ARG A 160 3.04 -0.85 26.78
C ARG A 160 4.41 -1.39 27.19
N ALA A 161 4.84 -2.51 26.60
CA ALA A 161 6.16 -3.08 26.89
C ALA A 161 7.31 -2.24 26.30
N ALA A 162 7.05 -1.57 25.17
CA ALA A 162 7.98 -0.65 24.53
C ALA A 162 8.16 0.63 25.36
N GLY A 163 7.14 1.03 26.12
CA GLY A 163 7.09 2.35 26.76
C GLY A 163 6.74 3.46 25.77
N VAL A 164 6.07 3.11 24.67
CA VAL A 164 5.64 4.02 23.61
C VAL A 164 4.15 4.28 23.79
N ASP A 165 3.76 5.55 23.85
CA ASP A 165 2.36 5.94 23.97
C ASP A 165 1.67 5.80 22.63
N VAL A 166 0.85 4.74 22.50
CA VAL A 166 0.07 4.46 21.29
C VAL A 166 -1.42 4.60 21.57
N VAL A 167 -2.07 5.45 20.78
CA VAL A 167 -3.53 5.55 20.69
C VAL A 167 -3.96 5.00 19.33
N PRO A 168 -4.65 3.85 19.24
CA PRO A 168 -5.01 3.23 17.95
C PRO A 168 -5.73 4.17 16.99
N ALA A 169 -6.54 5.09 17.53
CA ALA A 169 -7.29 6.11 16.80
C ALA A 169 -6.41 7.16 16.09
N GLU A 170 -5.20 7.38 16.58
CA GLU A 170 -4.28 8.41 16.05
C GLU A 170 -3.35 7.85 14.97
N LEU A 171 -3.29 6.52 14.84
CA LEU A 171 -2.49 5.82 13.84
C LEU A 171 -3.15 5.79 12.47
N VAL A 172 -2.31 5.62 11.45
CA VAL A 172 -2.71 5.09 10.14
C VAL A 172 -2.51 3.58 10.17
N TRP A 173 -3.53 2.84 9.77
CA TRP A 173 -3.53 1.38 9.66
C TRP A 173 -3.58 0.97 8.19
N TRP A 174 -2.53 0.31 7.73
CA TRP A 174 -2.48 -0.26 6.39
C TRP A 174 -2.92 -1.72 6.41
N LEU A 175 -3.97 -2.03 5.64
CA LEU A 175 -4.40 -3.39 5.40
C LEU A 175 -3.52 -3.98 4.29
N ASP A 176 -2.57 -4.83 4.67
CA ASP A 176 -1.67 -5.51 3.73
C ASP A 176 -2.41 -6.67 3.05
N VAL A 177 -2.61 -6.51 1.74
CA VAL A 177 -3.31 -7.45 0.86
C VAL A 177 -2.35 -8.00 -0.18
N GLU A 178 -1.71 -9.11 0.16
CA GLU A 178 -0.74 -9.76 -0.72
C GLU A 178 -1.03 -11.24 -0.99
N THR A 179 -0.51 -11.76 -2.10
CA THR A 179 -0.70 -13.15 -2.53
C THR A 179 0.01 -14.18 -1.64
N MET A 180 0.93 -13.74 -0.79
CA MET A 180 1.58 -14.59 0.21
C MET A 180 0.68 -14.82 1.43
N ASN A 181 -0.36 -14.00 1.62
CA ASN A 181 -1.35 -14.19 2.67
C ASN A 181 -2.38 -15.28 2.27
N THR A 182 -3.19 -15.72 3.23
CA THR A 182 -4.19 -16.77 2.99
C THR A 182 -5.49 -16.20 2.45
N TRP A 183 -5.76 -16.40 1.17
CA TRP A 183 -6.96 -15.90 0.48
C TRP A 183 -7.77 -17.00 -0.18
N GLN A 184 -9.08 -16.78 -0.28
CA GLN A 184 -9.92 -17.57 -1.17
C GLN A 184 -9.68 -17.12 -2.62
N SER A 185 -9.79 -18.04 -3.60
CA SER A 185 -9.56 -17.71 -5.01
C SER A 185 -10.48 -18.52 -5.94
N GLY A 186 -10.37 -18.25 -7.25
CA GLY A 186 -11.00 -19.09 -8.29
C GLY A 186 -12.47 -18.80 -8.58
N SER A 187 -13.10 -17.81 -7.93
CA SER A 187 -14.47 -17.40 -8.24
C SER A 187 -14.79 -15.96 -7.82
N ALA A 188 -15.83 -15.37 -8.42
CA ALA A 188 -16.33 -14.05 -7.99
C ALA A 188 -16.85 -14.06 -6.54
N ALA A 189 -17.36 -15.21 -6.06
CA ALA A 189 -17.78 -15.37 -4.67
C ALA A 189 -16.59 -15.34 -3.71
N ALA A 190 -15.46 -15.94 -4.09
CA ALA A 190 -14.23 -15.89 -3.30
C ALA A 190 -13.69 -14.45 -3.17
N LEU A 191 -13.65 -13.70 -4.27
CA LEU A 191 -13.25 -12.28 -4.26
C LEU A 191 -14.20 -11.44 -3.38
N ALA A 192 -15.51 -11.67 -3.48
CA ALA A 192 -16.49 -11.00 -2.63
C ALA A 192 -16.32 -11.34 -1.14
N ALA A 193 -15.99 -12.59 -0.80
CA ALA A 193 -15.69 -12.99 0.57
C ALA A 193 -14.40 -12.33 1.09
N ASN A 194 -13.34 -12.27 0.28
CA ASN A 194 -12.10 -11.57 0.65
C ASN A 194 -12.36 -10.08 0.91
N ARG A 195 -13.11 -9.42 0.02
CA ARG A 195 -13.55 -8.03 0.23
C ARG A 195 -14.34 -7.87 1.52
N ALA A 196 -15.26 -8.78 1.82
CA ALA A 196 -16.04 -8.74 3.07
C ALA A 196 -15.15 -8.84 4.32
N ALA A 197 -14.09 -9.66 4.28
CA ALA A 197 -13.12 -9.71 5.39
C ALA A 197 -12.40 -8.37 5.59
N LEU A 198 -11.96 -7.72 4.51
CA LEU A 198 -11.35 -6.39 4.59
C LEU A 198 -12.33 -5.32 5.08
N GLU A 199 -13.59 -5.35 4.63
CA GLU A 199 -14.64 -4.46 5.12
C GLU A 199 -14.90 -4.64 6.62
N GLY A 200 -14.82 -5.87 7.14
CA GLY A 200 -14.92 -6.14 8.57
C GLY A 200 -13.73 -5.57 9.35
N MET A 201 -12.50 -5.73 8.84
CA MET A 201 -11.34 -5.10 9.46
C MET A 201 -11.48 -3.57 9.48
N HIS A 202 -11.84 -2.97 8.35
CA HIS A 202 -12.04 -1.53 8.22
C HIS A 202 -13.13 -1.02 9.17
N ASP A 203 -14.29 -1.67 9.23
CA ASP A 203 -15.40 -1.24 10.10
C ASP A 203 -14.97 -1.22 11.56
N TYR A 204 -14.31 -2.28 12.04
CA TYR A 204 -13.81 -2.34 13.42
C TYR A 204 -12.79 -1.23 13.71
N LEU A 205 -11.79 -1.06 12.84
CA LEU A 205 -10.77 -0.01 12.99
C LEU A 205 -11.40 1.38 12.98
N ALA A 206 -12.34 1.64 12.08
CA ALA A 206 -13.05 2.91 11.96
C ALA A 206 -13.85 3.24 13.24
N THR A 207 -14.38 2.24 13.97
CA THR A 207 -15.04 2.50 15.27
C THR A 207 -14.12 3.09 16.32
N THR A 208 -12.80 2.89 16.19
CA THR A 208 -11.81 3.51 17.08
C THR A 208 -11.50 4.97 16.72
N GLY A 209 -11.83 5.39 15.49
CA GLY A 209 -11.42 6.68 14.92
C GLY A 209 -10.13 6.62 14.10
N ALA A 210 -9.53 5.43 13.96
CA ALA A 210 -8.31 5.23 13.18
C ALA A 210 -8.50 5.56 11.69
N ARG A 211 -7.43 6.06 11.06
CA ARG A 211 -7.36 6.15 9.60
C ARG A 211 -6.93 4.80 9.04
N VAL A 212 -7.57 4.36 7.96
CA VAL A 212 -7.29 3.05 7.34
C VAL A 212 -6.93 3.26 5.86
N GLY A 213 -5.89 2.58 5.41
CA GLY A 213 -5.46 2.54 4.02
C GLY A 213 -5.25 1.11 3.53
N LEU A 214 -5.01 0.97 2.24
CA LEU A 214 -4.87 -0.32 1.56
C LEU A 214 -3.46 -0.46 0.98
N TYR A 215 -2.81 -1.58 1.24
CA TYR A 215 -1.50 -1.90 0.68
C TYR A 215 -1.59 -3.10 -0.26
N SER A 216 -1.07 -2.94 -1.49
CA SER A 216 -0.94 -4.02 -2.46
C SER A 216 -0.18 -3.56 -3.71
N THR A 217 0.04 -4.48 -4.64
CA THR A 217 0.20 -4.13 -6.07
C THR A 217 -1.16 -4.18 -6.77
N SER A 218 -1.34 -3.42 -7.85
CA SER A 218 -2.58 -3.46 -8.64
C SER A 218 -2.91 -4.86 -9.16
N GLN A 219 -1.88 -5.66 -9.49
CA GLN A 219 -2.04 -7.04 -9.94
C GLN A 219 -2.58 -7.95 -8.82
N GLN A 220 -1.95 -7.92 -7.65
CA GLN A 220 -2.37 -8.76 -6.52
C GLN A 220 -3.75 -8.36 -6.01
N TRP A 221 -4.04 -7.05 -5.93
CA TRP A 221 -5.36 -6.54 -5.58
C TRP A 221 -6.45 -7.06 -6.51
N GLN A 222 -6.23 -6.98 -7.83
CA GLN A 222 -7.19 -7.49 -8.81
C GLN A 222 -7.41 -9.00 -8.70
N GLN A 223 -6.38 -9.76 -8.32
CA GLN A 223 -6.45 -11.20 -8.11
C GLN A 223 -7.21 -11.57 -6.82
N ILE A 224 -7.02 -10.82 -5.74
CA ILE A 224 -7.51 -11.16 -4.40
C ILE A 224 -8.88 -10.55 -4.11
N VAL A 225 -9.04 -9.25 -4.41
CA VAL A 225 -10.23 -8.46 -4.06
C VAL A 225 -11.07 -8.17 -5.31
N GLY A 226 -10.41 -7.83 -6.42
CA GLY A 226 -11.06 -7.39 -7.64
C GLY A 226 -11.76 -6.02 -7.48
N LEU A 227 -12.87 -5.83 -8.19
CA LEU A 227 -13.60 -4.56 -8.17
C LEU A 227 -14.22 -4.28 -6.80
N VAL A 228 -13.96 -3.10 -6.25
CA VAL A 228 -14.66 -2.57 -5.06
C VAL A 228 -15.79 -1.63 -5.53
N PRO A 229 -17.06 -1.94 -5.25
CA PRO A 229 -18.18 -1.10 -5.67
C PRO A 229 -18.28 0.17 -4.79
N PRO A 230 -18.89 1.27 -5.28
CA PRO A 230 -19.08 2.51 -4.52
C PRO A 230 -19.83 2.39 -3.18
N GLY A 231 -20.58 1.32 -2.97
CA GLY A 231 -21.27 1.06 -1.70
C GLY A 231 -20.43 0.32 -0.64
N SER A 232 -19.20 -0.09 -0.98
CA SER A 232 -18.28 -0.74 -0.03
C SER A 232 -17.64 0.29 0.87
N SER A 233 -17.43 -0.04 2.15
CA SER A 233 -16.71 0.84 3.09
C SER A 233 -15.23 1.02 2.71
N LEU A 234 -14.70 0.20 1.80
CA LEU A 234 -13.33 0.32 1.30
C LEU A 234 -13.18 1.30 0.14
N TYR A 235 -14.27 1.77 -0.46
CA TYR A 235 -14.23 2.44 -1.78
C TYR A 235 -13.41 3.73 -1.83
N GLU A 236 -13.35 4.46 -0.71
CA GLU A 236 -12.69 5.75 -0.59
C GLU A 236 -11.34 5.67 0.14
N LEU A 237 -10.84 4.46 0.43
CA LEU A 237 -9.58 4.31 1.17
C LEU A 237 -8.36 4.62 0.29
N ASP A 238 -7.39 5.30 0.88
CA ASP A 238 -6.14 5.61 0.23
C ASP A 238 -5.25 4.38 0.04
N SER A 239 -4.38 4.44 -0.97
CA SER A 239 -3.51 3.36 -1.41
C SER A 239 -2.05 3.64 -1.07
N TRP A 240 -1.40 2.62 -0.51
CA TRP A 240 0.03 2.46 -0.45
C TRP A 240 0.44 1.42 -1.50
N LEU A 241 1.02 1.87 -2.61
CA LEU A 241 1.32 1.00 -3.75
C LEU A 241 2.69 0.35 -3.65
N ALA A 242 2.72 -0.97 -3.78
CA ALA A 242 3.94 -1.76 -3.82
C ALA A 242 4.47 -1.99 -5.25
N GLY A 243 5.65 -2.62 -5.34
CA GLY A 243 6.16 -3.22 -6.58
C GLY A 243 7.24 -2.43 -7.32
N ALA A 244 7.64 -1.26 -6.81
CA ALA A 244 8.77 -0.53 -7.38
C ALA A 244 10.11 -1.12 -6.92
N LEU A 245 11.10 -1.13 -7.80
CA LEU A 245 12.47 -1.60 -7.52
C LEU A 245 13.46 -0.43 -7.33
N SER A 246 12.95 0.81 -7.38
CA SER A 246 13.75 2.02 -7.20
C SER A 246 12.88 3.19 -6.77
N ARG A 247 13.50 4.18 -6.12
CA ARG A 247 12.82 5.44 -5.76
C ARG A 247 12.18 6.15 -6.95
N SER A 248 12.86 6.16 -8.10
CA SER A 248 12.34 6.79 -9.32
C SER A 248 11.09 6.09 -9.84
N GLU A 249 11.00 4.78 -9.67
CA GLU A 249 9.81 4.00 -10.05
C GLU A 249 8.68 4.21 -9.05
N ALA A 250 8.96 4.23 -7.75
CA ALA A 250 7.96 4.60 -6.74
C ALA A 250 7.39 6.01 -6.97
N GLN A 251 8.22 6.96 -7.41
CA GLN A 251 7.74 8.30 -7.76
C GLN A 251 6.76 8.30 -8.93
N LEU A 252 6.92 7.39 -9.89
CA LEU A 252 5.98 7.21 -11.00
C LEU A 252 4.69 6.56 -10.51
N HIS A 253 4.76 5.60 -9.60
CA HIS A 253 3.57 4.96 -8.99
C HIS A 253 2.68 5.95 -8.25
N CYS A 254 3.19 7.06 -7.74
CA CYS A 254 2.35 8.13 -7.17
C CYS A 254 1.31 8.69 -8.16
N ALA A 255 1.51 8.53 -9.47
CA ALA A 255 0.57 8.95 -10.50
C ALA A 255 -0.30 7.81 -11.05
N ASP A 256 -0.12 6.58 -10.56
CA ASP A 256 -0.93 5.44 -10.97
C ASP A 256 -2.34 5.50 -10.40
N ALA A 257 -3.21 4.65 -10.93
CA ALA A 257 -4.54 4.47 -10.36
C ALA A 257 -4.44 3.84 -8.95
N PRO A 258 -5.22 4.33 -7.97
CA PRO A 258 -5.33 3.70 -6.65
C PRO A 258 -5.95 2.30 -6.76
N LEU A 259 -5.82 1.52 -5.68
CA LEU A 259 -6.38 0.16 -5.58
C LEU A 259 -7.92 0.16 -5.65
N VAL A 260 -8.55 1.26 -5.25
CA VAL A 260 -10.01 1.47 -5.27
C VAL A 260 -10.32 2.80 -5.94
N ALA A 261 -11.40 2.84 -6.73
CA ALA A 261 -11.66 3.98 -7.61
C ALA A 261 -11.99 5.30 -6.90
N GLY A 262 -12.37 5.28 -5.62
CA GLY A 262 -12.65 6.48 -4.82
C GLY A 262 -11.46 6.97 -3.99
N GLY A 263 -10.35 6.23 -3.92
CA GLY A 263 -9.17 6.57 -3.12
C GLY A 263 -8.14 7.42 -3.88
N SER A 264 -7.01 7.69 -3.23
CA SER A 264 -5.80 8.27 -3.85
C SER A 264 -4.56 7.44 -3.52
N VAL A 265 -3.51 7.53 -4.32
CA VAL A 265 -2.18 7.00 -3.95
C VAL A 265 -1.48 8.04 -3.09
N VAL A 266 -1.16 7.69 -1.84
CA VAL A 266 -0.54 8.60 -0.85
C VAL A 266 0.83 8.10 -0.38
N LEU A 267 1.17 6.86 -0.75
CA LEU A 267 2.44 6.23 -0.42
C LEU A 267 2.82 5.24 -1.52
N SER A 268 4.11 5.14 -1.85
CA SER A 268 4.62 4.09 -2.73
C SER A 268 5.85 3.44 -2.13
N GLN A 269 5.81 2.12 -2.00
CA GLN A 269 6.94 1.32 -1.55
C GLN A 269 7.91 1.03 -2.69
N TYR A 270 9.21 1.06 -2.39
CA TYR A 270 10.26 0.49 -3.24
C TYR A 270 11.28 -0.29 -2.42
N VAL A 271 11.82 -1.35 -3.01
CA VAL A 271 12.82 -2.20 -2.34
C VAL A 271 14.22 -1.92 -2.88
N VAL A 272 15.16 -1.63 -1.98
CA VAL A 272 16.57 -1.44 -2.34
C VAL A 272 17.45 -2.28 -1.44
N GLU A 273 18.47 -2.91 -2.02
CA GLU A 273 19.49 -3.58 -1.21
C GLU A 273 20.38 -2.55 -0.49
N ARG A 274 20.50 -2.70 0.83
CA ARG A 274 21.41 -1.97 1.70
C ARG A 274 22.18 -2.98 2.54
N ASP A 275 23.51 -2.93 2.53
CA ASP A 275 24.36 -3.86 3.27
C ASP A 275 24.05 -5.35 3.01
N GLY A 276 23.69 -5.69 1.76
CA GLY A 276 23.43 -7.08 1.34
C GLY A 276 22.07 -7.64 1.78
N ARG A 277 21.12 -6.77 2.17
CA ARG A 277 19.76 -7.15 2.53
C ARG A 277 18.75 -6.22 1.85
N PRO A 278 17.62 -6.74 1.36
CA PRO A 278 16.52 -5.90 0.88
C PRO A 278 15.97 -5.10 2.05
N LEU A 279 15.75 -3.81 1.81
CA LEU A 279 15.11 -2.91 2.75
C LEU A 279 13.96 -2.21 2.02
N ASP A 280 12.82 -2.18 2.69
CA ASP A 280 11.60 -1.61 2.18
C ASP A 280 11.56 -0.13 2.55
N HIS A 281 11.44 0.71 1.52
CA HIS A 281 11.44 2.16 1.63
C HIS A 281 10.09 2.71 1.18
N ASP A 282 9.65 3.77 1.84
CA ASP A 282 8.37 4.41 1.57
C ASP A 282 8.55 5.83 1.08
N LEU A 283 8.03 6.08 -0.13
CA LEU A 283 7.98 7.39 -0.75
C LEU A 283 6.58 8.00 -0.59
N PRO A 284 6.44 9.12 0.14
CA PRO A 284 5.19 9.87 0.18
C PRO A 284 4.79 10.39 -1.20
N CYS A 285 3.49 10.28 -1.47
CA CYS A 285 2.78 10.94 -2.57
C CYS A 285 1.84 12.00 -1.96
#